data_AF-A0A6V7UIQ4-F1
#
_entry.id   AF-A0A6V7UIQ4-F1
#
_cell.length_a   1.000
_cell.length_b   1.000
_cell.length_c   1.000
_cell.angle_alpha   90.00
_cell.angle_beta   90.00
_cell.angle_gamma   90.00
#
_symmetry.space_group_name_H-M   'P 1'
#
loop_
_entity.id
_entity.type
_entity.pdbx_description
1 polymer ?
#
loop_
_entity_poly.entity_id
_entity_poly.type
_entity_poly.pdbx_seq_one_letter_code
_entity_poly.pdbx_strand_id
1 'polypeptide(L)'
;MKERRRKEKELKEKIELEQKRQKEKDLEEEMIKKNEEEKKALQAKQQKKKLLSNQRKQLRDLSSNKNYWLDNSLAAENPERVFAISEQIERLCLSAEVDDLVNLCERLKDICVYDDALRILRECSNPESSSNSKQSNNGMPKNSAQPNDAKTNSSTTNAWTHTELQLLVKAVNLFPPGTQERWKQVSGYINEHSGEGNKRSEKDVIKQVKQLKSGQLPSSNNSTTVSVNKNIPQQTTTTDIPINNTNNNQNNEQQNNINKNTEDEWNAEQQRQFEKALKEIPSSDAERWDKIAAAVDGKTKKQCVRRYKKLAEMVKNAKTEAAK
;
A
#
# COMPACT_ATOMS: atom_id res chain seq x y z
N MET A 1 -59.58 13.08 49.04
CA MET A 1 -58.12 12.76 49.11
C MET A 1 -57.69 11.70 48.06
N LYS A 2 -58.42 10.58 47.90
CA LYS A 2 -58.13 9.55 46.86
C LYS A 2 -58.20 10.06 45.41
N GLU A 3 -59.21 10.87 45.08
CA GLU A 3 -59.39 11.49 43.75
C GLU A 3 -58.17 12.30 43.29
N ARG A 4 -57.60 13.11 44.20
CA ARG A 4 -56.47 14.01 43.92
C ARG A 4 -55.18 13.22 43.67
N ARG A 5 -54.93 12.17 44.45
CA ARG A 5 -53.79 11.25 44.24
C ARG A 5 -53.88 10.49 42.92
N ARG A 6 -55.08 10.13 42.48
CA ARG A 6 -55.29 9.47 41.17
C ARG A 6 -54.94 10.41 40.02
N LYS A 7 -55.44 11.66 40.04
CA LYS A 7 -55.15 12.68 39.02
C LYS A 7 -53.65 13.03 38.95
N GLU A 8 -52.98 13.09 40.09
CA GLU A 8 -51.53 13.34 40.16
C GLU A 8 -50.70 12.20 39.54
N LYS A 9 -51.10 10.94 39.80
CA LYS A 9 -50.47 9.76 39.19
C LYS A 9 -50.65 9.74 37.67
N GLU A 10 -51.87 10.01 37.18
CA GLU A 10 -52.19 10.08 35.75
C GLU A 10 -51.42 11.21 35.04
N LEU A 11 -51.22 12.36 35.69
CA LEU A 11 -50.42 13.46 35.15
C LEU A 11 -48.93 13.09 35.06
N LYS A 12 -48.38 12.46 36.11
CA LYS A 12 -46.98 12.01 36.12
C LYS A 12 -46.71 10.98 35.03
N GLU A 13 -47.61 10.03 34.84
CA GLU A 13 -47.51 9.00 33.79
C GLU A 13 -47.57 9.61 32.38
N LYS A 14 -48.42 10.61 32.15
CA LYS A 14 -48.44 11.36 30.88
C LYS A 14 -47.14 12.13 30.62
N ILE A 15 -46.58 12.77 31.64
CA ILE A 15 -45.29 13.49 31.52
C ILE A 15 -44.16 12.51 31.22
N GLU A 16 -44.11 11.36 31.90
CA GLU A 16 -43.10 10.34 31.70
C GLU A 16 -43.18 9.71 30.30
N LEU A 17 -44.40 9.43 29.82
CA LEU A 17 -44.63 8.93 28.47
C LEU A 17 -44.19 9.92 27.39
N GLU A 18 -44.48 11.22 27.58
CA GLU A 18 -44.06 12.27 26.66
C GLU A 18 -42.52 12.42 26.66
N GLN A 19 -41.89 12.40 27.84
CA GLN A 19 -40.43 12.42 27.97
C GLN A 19 -39.78 11.21 27.30
N LYS A 20 -40.39 10.02 27.43
CA LYS A 20 -39.91 8.81 26.76
C LYS A 20 -40.02 8.92 25.24
N ARG A 21 -41.16 9.43 24.74
CA ARG A 21 -41.38 9.67 23.31
C ARG A 21 -40.41 10.70 22.74
N GLN A 22 -40.12 11.76 23.49
CA GLN A 22 -39.15 12.77 23.06
C GLN A 22 -37.74 12.18 23.00
N LYS A 23 -37.31 11.44 24.04
CA LYS A 23 -36.01 10.75 24.04
C LYS A 23 -35.87 9.78 22.88
N GLU A 24 -36.92 9.05 22.54
CA GLU A 24 -36.91 8.12 21.39
C GLU A 24 -36.73 8.85 20.06
N LYS A 25 -37.43 9.98 19.86
CA LYS A 25 -37.25 10.84 18.68
C LYS A 25 -35.84 11.42 18.60
N ASP A 26 -35.32 11.96 19.71
CA ASP A 26 -33.98 12.54 19.76
C ASP A 26 -32.91 11.47 19.41
N LEU A 27 -33.07 10.24 19.92
CA LEU A 27 -32.19 9.11 19.60
C LEU A 27 -32.29 8.70 18.12
N GLU A 28 -33.50 8.68 17.55
CA GLU A 28 -33.70 8.36 16.13
C GLU A 28 -33.08 9.42 15.21
N GLU A 29 -33.28 10.70 15.52
CA GLU A 29 -32.66 11.81 14.79
C GLU A 29 -31.13 11.78 14.87
N GLU A 30 -30.56 11.46 16.04
CA GLU A 30 -29.11 11.27 16.20
C GLU A 30 -28.58 10.11 15.35
N MET A 31 -29.29 8.97 15.31
CA MET A 31 -28.91 7.83 14.46
C MET A 31 -28.97 8.17 12.97
N ILE A 32 -30.01 8.88 12.52
CA ILE A 32 -30.14 9.32 11.13
C ILE A 32 -28.98 10.25 10.76
N LYS A 33 -28.69 11.25 11.62
CA LYS A 33 -27.59 12.19 11.40
C LYS A 33 -26.24 11.48 11.32
N LYS A 34 -25.96 10.56 12.24
CA LYS A 34 -24.72 9.78 12.27
C LYS A 34 -24.56 8.91 11.02
N ASN A 35 -25.63 8.23 10.58
CA ASN A 35 -25.62 7.42 9.37
C ASN A 35 -25.41 8.28 8.10
N GLU A 36 -25.99 9.48 8.05
CA GLU A 36 -25.78 10.42 6.94
C GLU A 36 -24.33 10.94 6.88
N GLU A 37 -23.76 11.30 8.03
CA GLU A 37 -22.35 11.72 8.14
C GLU A 37 -21.39 10.60 7.73
N GLU A 38 -21.62 9.36 8.17
CA GLU A 38 -20.83 8.20 7.78
C GLU A 38 -20.93 7.93 6.27
N LYS A 39 -22.14 8.03 5.70
CA LYS A 39 -22.35 7.90 4.26
C LYS A 39 -21.62 8.98 3.46
N LYS A 40 -21.67 10.25 3.92
CA LYS A 40 -20.93 11.37 3.30
C LYS A 40 -19.41 11.14 3.38
N ALA A 41 -18.90 10.72 4.53
CA ALA A 41 -17.48 10.42 4.72
C ALA A 41 -17.00 9.27 3.81
N LEU A 42 -17.82 8.22 3.66
CA LEU A 42 -17.51 7.11 2.76
C LEU A 42 -17.49 7.55 1.29
N GLN A 43 -18.46 8.36 0.87
CA GLN A 43 -18.49 8.92 -0.48
C GLN A 43 -17.27 9.80 -0.77
N ALA A 44 -16.90 10.68 0.16
CA ALA A 44 -15.71 11.53 0.03
C ALA A 44 -14.42 10.70 -0.10
N LYS A 45 -14.28 9.64 0.71
CA LYS A 45 -13.14 8.70 0.61
C LYS A 45 -13.10 7.97 -0.74
N GLN A 46 -14.25 7.56 -1.27
CA GLN A 46 -14.34 6.94 -2.59
C GLN A 46 -13.96 7.92 -3.71
N GLN A 47 -14.44 9.17 -3.64
CA GLN A 47 -14.07 10.22 -4.60
C GLN A 47 -12.57 10.51 -4.57
N LYS A 48 -11.97 10.68 -3.38
CA LYS A 48 -10.51 10.89 -3.24
C LYS A 48 -9.70 9.74 -3.82
N LYS A 49 -10.12 8.48 -3.60
CA LYS A 49 -9.45 7.30 -4.19
C LYS A 49 -9.55 7.26 -5.71
N LYS A 50 -10.71 7.60 -6.27
CA LYS A 50 -10.90 7.67 -7.73
C LYS A 50 -10.02 8.77 -8.34
N LEU A 51 -10.01 9.96 -7.73
CA LEU A 51 -9.19 11.08 -8.19
C LEU A 51 -7.70 10.72 -8.14
N LEU A 52 -7.21 10.13 -7.04
CA LEU A 52 -5.82 9.65 -6.93
C LEU A 52 -5.47 8.64 -8.02
N SER A 53 -6.35 7.68 -8.27
CA SER A 53 -6.15 6.68 -9.34
C SER A 53 -6.07 7.32 -10.72
N ASN A 54 -6.93 8.30 -11.00
CA ASN A 54 -6.94 9.02 -12.26
C ASN A 54 -5.67 9.85 -12.44
N GLN A 55 -5.21 10.55 -11.41
CA GLN A 55 -3.98 11.36 -11.46
C GLN A 55 -2.73 10.49 -11.66
N ARG A 56 -2.63 9.35 -10.98
CA ARG A 56 -1.55 8.38 -11.20
C ARG A 56 -1.53 7.85 -12.63
N LYS A 57 -2.71 7.56 -13.19
CA LYS A 57 -2.83 7.15 -14.60
C LYS A 57 -2.40 8.28 -15.53
N GLN A 58 -2.91 9.50 -15.31
CA GLN A 58 -2.58 10.68 -16.10
C GLN A 58 -1.07 10.94 -16.14
N LEU A 59 -0.37 10.82 -15.00
CA LEU A 59 1.08 10.99 -14.95
C LEU A 59 1.83 9.94 -15.79
N ARG A 60 1.43 8.66 -15.71
CA ARG A 60 2.00 7.58 -16.52
C ARG A 60 1.76 7.82 -18.00
N ASP A 61 0.51 8.07 -18.37
CA ASP A 61 0.10 8.31 -19.75
C ASP A 61 0.83 9.52 -20.33
N LEU A 62 0.98 10.61 -19.57
CA LEU A 62 1.72 11.81 -19.99
C LEU A 62 3.17 11.47 -20.34
N SER A 63 3.84 10.67 -19.51
CA SER A 63 5.22 10.26 -19.76
C SER A 63 5.34 9.35 -20.98
N SER A 64 4.49 8.35 -21.14
CA SER A 64 4.53 7.45 -22.29
C SER A 64 4.16 8.18 -23.60
N ASN A 65 3.16 9.06 -23.57
CA ASN A 65 2.72 9.81 -24.75
C ASN A 65 3.77 10.83 -25.24
N LYS A 66 4.52 11.43 -24.31
CA LYS A 66 5.65 12.33 -24.64
C LYS A 66 6.97 11.57 -24.79
N ASN A 67 6.94 10.24 -24.92
CA ASN A 67 8.12 9.39 -25.06
C ASN A 67 9.20 9.67 -24.00
N TYR A 68 8.77 9.77 -22.74
CA TYR A 68 9.61 10.10 -21.57
C TYR A 68 10.38 11.42 -21.72
N TRP A 69 9.84 12.36 -22.50
CA TRP A 69 10.45 13.66 -22.85
C TRP A 69 11.82 13.53 -23.53
N LEU A 70 12.07 12.36 -24.14
CA LEU A 70 13.22 12.12 -24.98
C LEU A 70 12.84 12.47 -26.43
N ASP A 71 13.85 12.85 -27.22
CA ASP A 71 13.67 12.85 -28.66
C ASP A 71 13.29 11.44 -29.12
N ASN A 72 12.37 11.36 -30.08
CA ASN A 72 11.84 10.10 -30.59
C ASN A 72 12.95 9.17 -31.11
N SER A 73 14.03 9.74 -31.64
CA SER A 73 15.22 8.99 -32.05
C SER A 73 16.01 8.40 -30.87
N LEU A 74 15.94 9.01 -29.69
CA LEU A 74 16.83 8.72 -28.56
C LEU A 74 16.23 7.77 -27.53
N ALA A 75 14.91 7.59 -27.47
CA ALA A 75 14.31 6.76 -26.42
C ALA A 75 14.71 5.28 -26.50
N ALA A 76 14.76 4.71 -27.71
CA ALA A 76 15.21 3.33 -27.91
C ALA A 76 16.71 3.15 -27.63
N GLU A 77 17.50 4.21 -27.86
CA GLU A 77 18.95 4.21 -27.68
C GLU A 77 19.36 4.48 -26.22
N ASN A 78 18.45 5.01 -25.38
CA ASN A 78 18.74 5.45 -24.01
C ASN A 78 17.80 4.78 -22.98
N PRO A 79 17.87 3.45 -22.80
CA PRO A 79 16.99 2.73 -21.86
C PRO A 79 17.15 3.20 -20.40
N GLU A 80 18.35 3.61 -20.01
CA GLU A 80 18.66 4.17 -18.69
C GLU A 80 17.85 5.45 -18.39
N ARG A 81 17.65 6.32 -19.40
CA ARG A 81 16.89 7.57 -19.24
C ARG A 81 15.39 7.29 -19.09
N VAL A 82 14.86 6.37 -19.90
CA VAL A 82 13.47 5.91 -19.77
C VAL A 82 13.24 5.29 -18.39
N PHE A 83 14.15 4.44 -17.93
CA PHE A 83 14.09 3.82 -16.61
C PHE A 83 14.08 4.86 -15.49
N ALA A 84 14.96 5.87 -15.56
CA ALA A 84 15.01 6.93 -14.56
C ALA A 84 13.69 7.71 -14.42
N ILE A 85 13.05 8.10 -15.53
CA ILE A 85 11.74 8.78 -15.49
C ILE A 85 10.67 7.84 -14.93
N SER A 86 10.63 6.61 -15.41
CA SER A 86 9.66 5.59 -14.98
C SER A 86 9.75 5.32 -13.47
N GLU A 87 10.96 5.14 -12.94
CA GLU A 87 11.21 4.93 -11.51
C GLU A 87 10.72 6.12 -10.68
N GLN A 88 11.02 7.36 -11.09
CA GLN A 88 10.54 8.54 -10.36
C GLN A 88 9.02 8.65 -10.37
N ILE A 89 8.37 8.35 -11.50
CA ILE A 89 6.90 8.33 -11.60
C ILE A 89 6.30 7.28 -10.67
N GLU A 90 6.87 6.07 -10.61
CA GLU A 90 6.38 5.02 -9.70
C GLU A 90 6.56 5.40 -8.23
N ARG A 91 7.70 5.99 -7.88
CA ARG A 91 7.95 6.50 -6.53
C ARG A 91 6.90 7.56 -6.14
N LEU A 92 6.66 8.54 -7.00
CA LEU A 92 5.64 9.58 -6.79
C LEU A 92 4.23 8.99 -6.74
N CYS A 93 3.91 8.02 -7.58
CA CYS A 93 2.64 7.32 -7.51
C CYS A 93 2.43 6.66 -6.14
N LEU A 94 3.49 6.15 -5.50
CA LEU A 94 3.38 5.51 -4.19
C LEU A 94 3.28 6.50 -3.03
N SER A 95 3.98 7.63 -3.08
CA SER A 95 4.13 8.53 -1.93
C SER A 95 3.40 9.87 -2.01
N ALA A 96 3.09 10.38 -3.21
CA ALA A 96 2.52 11.72 -3.36
C ALA A 96 1.01 11.77 -3.05
N GLU A 97 0.56 12.92 -2.55
CA GLU A 97 -0.85 13.18 -2.34
C GLU A 97 -1.55 13.58 -3.63
N VAL A 98 -2.89 13.64 -3.58
CA VAL A 98 -3.70 13.96 -4.78
C VAL A 98 -3.34 15.34 -5.31
N ASP A 99 -3.24 16.33 -4.43
CA ASP A 99 -3.02 17.72 -4.83
C ASP A 99 -1.62 17.92 -5.43
N ASP A 100 -0.61 17.24 -4.88
CA ASP A 100 0.75 17.22 -5.43
C ASP A 100 0.79 16.62 -6.84
N LEU A 101 0.08 15.50 -7.05
CA LEU A 101 0.01 14.86 -8.36
C LEU A 101 -0.75 15.70 -9.39
N VAL A 102 -1.82 16.39 -8.99
CA VAL A 102 -2.55 17.33 -9.85
C VAL A 102 -1.61 18.45 -10.32
N ASN A 103 -0.91 19.09 -9.37
CA ASN A 103 0.03 20.17 -9.67
C ASN A 103 1.19 19.68 -10.55
N LEU A 104 1.74 18.50 -10.24
CA LEU A 104 2.80 17.88 -11.02
C LEU A 104 2.38 17.61 -12.48
N CYS A 105 1.19 17.04 -12.68
CA CYS A 105 0.67 16.79 -14.03
C CYS A 105 0.54 18.08 -14.84
N GLU A 106 0.07 19.17 -14.23
CA GLU A 106 -0.04 20.46 -14.90
C GLU A 106 1.33 21.04 -15.23
N ARG A 107 2.30 20.99 -14.30
CA ARG A 107 3.68 21.46 -14.55
C ARG A 107 4.38 20.71 -15.67
N LEU A 108 4.12 19.41 -15.82
CA LEU A 108 4.76 18.56 -16.83
C LEU A 108 4.10 18.63 -18.22
N LYS A 109 2.89 19.21 -18.30
CA LYS A 109 2.06 19.23 -19.52
C LYS A 109 2.76 19.90 -20.70
N ASP A 110 3.44 21.01 -20.46
CA ASP A 110 4.10 21.80 -21.50
C ASP A 110 5.60 21.52 -21.61
N ILE A 111 6.13 20.61 -20.79
CA ILE A 111 7.53 20.21 -20.86
C ILE A 111 7.76 19.37 -22.12
N CYS A 112 8.90 19.62 -22.77
CA CYS A 112 9.35 18.93 -23.98
C CYS A 112 10.77 18.35 -23.85
N VAL A 113 11.52 18.72 -22.80
CA VAL A 113 12.93 18.31 -22.62
C VAL A 113 13.06 17.38 -21.42
N TYR A 114 13.79 16.28 -21.61
CA TYR A 114 14.04 15.26 -20.59
C TYR A 114 14.58 15.84 -19.27
N ASP A 115 15.61 16.68 -19.34
CA ASP A 115 16.31 17.14 -18.13
C ASP A 115 15.39 18.03 -17.27
N ASP A 116 14.50 18.79 -17.91
CA ASP A 116 13.47 19.57 -17.23
C ASP A 116 12.41 18.67 -16.59
N ALA A 117 11.94 17.66 -17.31
CA ALA A 117 10.97 16.70 -16.78
C ALA A 117 11.53 15.95 -15.56
N LEU A 118 12.78 15.46 -15.65
CA LEU A 118 13.44 14.74 -14.57
C LEU A 118 13.68 15.64 -13.34
N ARG A 119 14.06 16.91 -13.55
CA ARG A 119 14.21 17.89 -12.48
C ARG A 119 12.89 18.10 -11.74
N ILE A 120 11.80 18.37 -12.46
CA ILE A 120 10.47 18.60 -11.88
C ILE A 120 9.99 17.38 -11.08
N LEU A 121 10.18 16.17 -11.63
CA LEU A 121 9.84 14.92 -10.94
C LEU A 121 10.63 14.75 -9.63
N ARG A 122 11.93 15.05 -9.63
CA ARG A 122 12.77 14.97 -8.42
C ARG A 122 12.41 16.02 -7.37
N GLU A 123 12.12 17.26 -7.78
CA GLU A 123 11.67 18.33 -6.88
C GLU A 123 10.40 17.93 -6.14
N CYS A 124 9.42 17.37 -6.85
CA CYS A 124 8.19 16.88 -6.24
C CYS A 124 8.40 15.67 -5.32
N SER A 125 9.42 14.84 -5.58
CA SER A 125 9.74 13.71 -4.69
C SER A 125 10.50 14.12 -3.44
N ASN A 126 11.21 15.26 -3.46
CA ASN A 126 12.07 15.75 -2.39
C ASN A 126 11.90 17.28 -2.18
N PRO A 127 10.79 17.75 -1.58
CA PRO A 127 10.49 19.17 -1.46
C PRO A 127 11.52 19.96 -0.62
N GLU A 128 12.21 19.31 0.32
CA GLU A 128 13.29 19.88 1.15
C GLU A 128 14.47 20.44 0.33
N SER A 129 14.68 19.94 -0.90
CA SER A 129 15.77 20.40 -1.77
C SER A 129 15.42 21.64 -2.61
N SER A 130 14.14 22.03 -2.68
CA SER A 130 13.67 23.14 -3.54
C SER A 130 13.76 24.51 -2.88
N SER A 131 13.98 24.59 -1.57
CA SER A 131 14.12 25.87 -0.85
C SER A 131 15.48 26.56 -1.08
N ASN A 132 16.48 25.86 -1.65
CA ASN A 132 17.83 26.40 -1.87
C ASN A 132 18.11 26.85 -3.33
N SER A 133 17.19 26.68 -4.28
CA SER A 133 17.46 26.95 -5.71
C SER A 133 16.77 28.20 -6.28
N LYS A 134 15.99 28.94 -5.48
CA LYS A 134 15.42 30.24 -5.88
C LYS A 134 16.34 31.42 -5.56
N GLN A 135 17.59 31.40 -6.04
CA GLN A 135 18.42 32.63 -6.12
C GLN A 135 19.57 32.43 -7.11
N SER A 136 19.32 32.64 -8.40
CA SER A 136 20.35 33.11 -9.34
C SER A 136 19.69 33.54 -10.65
N ASN A 137 19.22 34.78 -10.66
CA ASN A 137 19.20 35.62 -11.85
C ASN A 137 20.03 36.86 -11.51
N ASN A 138 21.30 36.89 -11.94
CA ASN A 138 21.99 38.05 -12.52
C ASN A 138 23.49 37.79 -12.76
N GLY A 139 23.95 38.04 -13.98
CA GLY A 139 25.23 38.69 -14.27
C GLY A 139 26.54 37.88 -14.18
N MET A 140 27.08 37.53 -15.35
CA MET A 140 28.46 37.07 -15.64
C MET A 140 29.53 38.18 -15.40
N PRO A 141 30.88 38.01 -15.60
CA PRO A 141 31.86 36.90 -15.41
C PRO A 141 33.08 37.27 -14.51
N LYS A 142 33.88 36.28 -14.06
CA LYS A 142 35.34 36.10 -14.35
C LYS A 142 36.11 35.27 -13.30
N ASN A 143 36.91 34.32 -13.83
CA ASN A 143 38.16 33.71 -13.36
C ASN A 143 38.46 33.59 -11.85
N SER A 144 38.71 32.37 -11.36
CA SER A 144 40.06 31.78 -11.24
C SER A 144 40.09 30.57 -10.28
N ALA A 145 40.78 29.50 -10.73
CA ALA A 145 41.51 28.49 -9.94
C ALA A 145 40.78 27.64 -8.86
N GLN A 146 40.74 26.32 -9.10
CA GLN A 146 40.81 25.25 -8.09
C GLN A 146 42.17 25.26 -7.34
N PRO A 147 42.42 24.49 -6.24
CA PRO A 147 41.66 23.33 -5.71
C PRO A 147 41.49 23.23 -4.16
N ASN A 148 40.65 22.26 -3.75
CA ASN A 148 40.64 21.43 -2.52
C ASN A 148 40.75 22.10 -1.13
N ASP A 149 39.74 21.94 -0.28
CA ASP A 149 39.79 20.92 0.79
C ASP A 149 38.44 20.76 1.50
N ALA A 150 38.17 19.53 1.89
CA ALA A 150 36.95 19.09 2.54
C ALA A 150 36.87 19.56 4.00
N LYS A 151 35.74 20.16 4.40
CA LYS A 151 35.21 19.96 5.75
C LYS A 151 33.69 20.08 5.81
N THR A 152 33.11 18.92 6.02
CA THR A 152 31.73 18.61 6.39
C THR A 152 31.18 19.53 7.47
N ASN A 153 30.05 20.16 7.20
CA ASN A 153 29.18 20.70 8.23
C ASN A 153 27.82 19.98 8.22
N SER A 154 27.45 19.61 9.43
CA SER A 154 26.37 18.74 9.87
C SER A 154 24.98 19.32 9.65
N SER A 155 24.08 18.48 9.13
CA SER A 155 22.65 18.52 9.46
C SER A 155 21.96 17.24 8.98
N THR A 156 22.28 16.10 9.61
CA THR A 156 21.59 14.81 9.39
C THR A 156 20.82 14.42 10.66
N THR A 157 19.61 14.95 10.81
CA THR A 157 18.65 14.41 11.77
C THR A 157 17.85 13.29 11.09
N ASN A 158 18.15 12.04 11.44
CA ASN A 158 17.40 10.78 11.21
C ASN A 158 17.92 9.76 10.19
N ALA A 159 18.96 10.04 9.39
CA ALA A 159 19.53 9.00 8.53
C ALA A 159 20.26 7.93 9.36
N TRP A 160 20.04 6.64 9.07
CA TRP A 160 20.82 5.55 9.68
C TRP A 160 22.20 5.52 9.06
N THR A 161 23.23 5.66 9.89
CA THR A 161 24.62 5.60 9.47
C THR A 161 25.03 4.15 9.17
N HIS A 162 26.10 4.00 8.40
CA HIS A 162 26.64 2.68 8.08
C HIS A 162 27.02 1.88 9.33
N THR A 163 27.60 2.56 10.33
CA THR A 163 27.96 1.98 11.63
C THR A 163 26.72 1.49 12.39
N GLU A 164 25.65 2.29 12.46
CA GLU A 164 24.39 1.90 13.11
C GLU A 164 23.72 0.70 12.42
N LEU A 165 23.79 0.62 11.08
CA LEU A 165 23.24 -0.51 10.33
C LEU A 165 23.98 -1.82 10.62
N GLN A 166 25.31 -1.79 10.71
CA GLN A 166 26.12 -2.96 11.08
C GLN A 166 25.81 -3.41 12.52
N LEU A 167 25.72 -2.46 13.46
CA LEU A 167 25.33 -2.73 14.85
C LEU A 167 23.93 -3.34 14.94
N LEU A 168 22.98 -2.86 14.13
CA LEU A 168 21.62 -3.39 14.05
C LEU A 168 21.59 -4.86 13.60
N VAL A 169 22.33 -5.20 12.55
CA VAL A 169 22.42 -6.60 12.06
C VAL A 169 23.01 -7.50 13.13
N LYS A 170 24.08 -7.05 13.81
CA LYS A 170 24.72 -7.80 14.89
C LYS A 170 23.78 -8.01 16.08
N ALA A 171 23.11 -6.96 16.53
CA ALA A 171 22.17 -7.01 17.65
C ALA A 171 20.96 -7.92 17.36
N VAL A 172 20.42 -7.88 16.14
CA VAL A 172 19.29 -8.73 15.74
C VAL A 172 19.64 -10.23 15.78
N ASN A 173 20.89 -10.59 15.51
CA ASN A 173 21.38 -11.96 15.61
C ASN A 173 21.72 -12.35 17.05
N LEU A 174 22.23 -11.41 17.85
CA LEU A 174 22.57 -11.63 19.26
C LEU A 174 21.31 -11.84 20.13
N PHE A 175 20.22 -11.14 19.80
CA PHE A 175 18.94 -11.24 20.49
C PHE A 175 17.91 -11.95 19.58
N PRO A 176 17.72 -13.28 19.69
CA PRO A 176 16.80 -14.04 18.85
C PRO A 176 15.32 -13.70 19.12
N PRO A 177 14.41 -14.01 18.18
CA PRO A 177 12.97 -13.73 18.33
C PRO A 177 12.35 -14.59 19.44
N GLY A 178 11.58 -13.97 20.34
CA GLY A 178 10.87 -14.71 21.40
C GLY A 178 10.09 -13.85 22.40
N THR A 179 10.54 -12.62 22.68
CA THR A 179 9.87 -11.71 23.64
C THR A 179 9.77 -10.28 23.10
N GLN A 180 8.83 -9.50 23.61
CA GLN A 180 8.67 -8.08 23.24
C GLN A 180 9.87 -7.23 23.72
N GLU A 181 10.52 -7.64 24.81
CA GLU A 181 11.70 -6.98 25.38
C GLU A 181 12.93 -7.03 24.48
N ARG A 182 12.92 -7.90 23.46
CA ARG A 182 13.98 -8.00 22.46
C ARG A 182 14.32 -6.65 21.82
N TRP A 183 13.31 -5.87 21.47
CA TRP A 183 13.53 -4.60 20.76
C TRP A 183 14.17 -3.55 21.66
N LYS A 184 13.86 -3.59 22.96
CA LYS A 184 14.51 -2.79 24.00
C LYS A 184 16.00 -3.11 24.12
N GLN A 185 16.37 -4.39 24.10
CA GLN A 185 17.76 -4.84 24.14
C GLN A 185 18.53 -4.47 22.88
N VAL A 186 17.92 -4.64 21.70
CA VAL A 186 18.53 -4.27 20.41
C VAL A 186 18.75 -2.76 20.31
N SER A 187 17.75 -1.96 20.72
CA SER A 187 17.85 -0.50 20.79
C SER A 187 18.94 -0.05 21.77
N GLY A 188 18.99 -0.64 22.97
CA GLY A 188 20.04 -0.37 23.95
C GLY A 188 21.44 -0.66 23.41
N TYR A 189 21.64 -1.84 22.81
CA TYR A 189 22.92 -2.25 22.23
C TYR A 189 23.42 -1.27 21.16
N ILE A 190 22.54 -0.86 20.24
CA ILE A 190 22.89 0.11 19.19
C ILE A 190 23.27 1.45 19.82
N ASN A 191 22.47 1.96 20.75
CA ASN A 191 22.72 3.27 21.36
C ASN A 191 24.00 3.31 22.21
N GLU A 192 24.37 2.19 22.83
CA GLU A 192 25.61 2.07 23.61
C GLU A 192 26.86 2.02 22.70
N HIS A 193 26.72 1.48 21.49
CA HIS A 193 27.86 1.22 20.60
C HIS A 193 27.95 2.17 19.38
N SER A 194 26.95 3.04 19.16
CA SER A 194 26.89 3.93 17.98
C SER A 194 27.63 5.28 18.13
N GLY A 195 28.21 5.56 19.31
CA GLY A 195 28.88 6.83 19.60
C GLY A 195 27.92 8.00 19.90
N GLU A 196 28.42 9.24 19.96
CA GLU A 196 27.59 10.44 20.16
C GLU A 196 26.74 10.72 18.92
N GLY A 197 25.52 10.20 18.93
CA GLY A 197 24.51 10.38 17.89
C GLY A 197 23.10 10.28 18.44
N ASN A 198 22.10 10.45 17.56
CA ASN A 198 20.70 10.38 17.95
C ASN A 198 20.34 8.97 18.48
N LYS A 199 19.79 8.91 19.69
CA LYS A 199 19.33 7.65 20.30
C LYS A 199 18.21 7.03 19.46
N ARG A 200 18.38 5.78 19.02
CA ARG A 200 17.39 5.00 18.28
C ARG A 200 16.43 4.33 19.25
N SER A 201 15.13 4.58 19.08
CA SER A 201 14.09 3.94 19.88
C SER A 201 13.78 2.53 19.39
N GLU A 202 13.07 1.74 20.20
CA GLU A 202 12.58 0.41 19.81
C GLU A 202 11.77 0.45 18.51
N LYS A 203 10.98 1.52 18.31
CA LYS A 203 10.16 1.72 17.11
C LYS A 203 11.03 1.95 15.86
N ASP A 204 12.12 2.70 15.99
CA ASP A 204 13.04 2.97 14.88
C ASP A 204 13.77 1.71 14.45
N VAL A 205 14.23 0.92 15.43
CA VAL A 205 14.89 -0.38 15.22
C VAL A 205 13.95 -1.34 14.48
N ILE A 206 12.70 -1.48 14.93
CA ILE A 206 11.71 -2.35 14.28
C ILE A 206 11.47 -1.91 12.83
N LYS A 207 11.30 -0.61 12.61
CA LYS A 207 11.09 -0.03 11.27
C LYS A 207 12.28 -0.33 10.36
N GLN A 208 13.50 -0.13 10.85
CA GLN A 208 14.72 -0.35 10.06
C GLN A 208 14.95 -1.82 9.73
N VAL A 209 14.72 -2.74 10.67
CA VAL A 209 14.82 -4.19 10.42
C VAL A 209 13.80 -4.64 9.36
N LYS A 210 12.59 -4.08 9.39
CA LYS A 210 11.57 -4.37 8.40
C LYS A 210 11.96 -3.88 7.00
N GLN A 211 12.61 -2.71 6.91
CA GLN A 211 13.14 -2.18 5.65
C GLN A 211 14.28 -3.05 5.10
N LEU A 212 15.22 -3.48 5.95
CA LEU A 212 16.31 -4.38 5.57
C LEU A 212 15.80 -5.75 5.10
N LYS A 213 14.79 -6.32 5.77
CA LYS A 213 14.16 -7.58 5.35
C LYS A 213 13.37 -7.47 4.05
N SER A 214 12.89 -6.27 3.72
CA SER A 214 12.14 -5.99 2.49
C SER A 214 13.04 -5.69 1.28
N GLY A 215 14.37 -5.75 1.44
CA GLY A 215 15.33 -5.47 0.36
C GLY A 215 15.46 -4.00 -0.03
N GLN A 216 14.93 -3.08 0.77
CA GLN A 216 15.11 -1.63 0.56
C GLN A 216 16.33 -1.15 1.35
N LEU A 217 17.50 -1.11 0.70
CA LEU A 217 18.68 -0.39 1.21
C LEU A 217 18.66 1.05 0.68
N PRO A 218 19.01 2.07 1.49
CA PRO A 218 19.49 3.33 0.95
C PRO A 218 20.87 3.09 0.34
N SER A 219 20.99 3.25 -0.98
CA SER A 219 22.25 3.12 -1.72
C SER A 219 23.31 4.06 -1.14
N SER A 220 24.29 3.49 -0.46
CA SER A 220 25.60 4.09 -0.29
C SER A 220 26.62 3.08 -0.81
N ASN A 221 27.34 3.49 -1.84
CA ASN A 221 28.36 2.69 -2.51
C ASN A 221 29.43 2.26 -1.49
N ASN A 222 29.55 0.96 -1.25
CA ASN A 222 30.80 0.20 -1.20
C ASN A 222 30.51 -1.28 -0.93
N SER A 223 31.11 -2.13 -1.78
CA SER A 223 30.97 -3.57 -1.81
C SER A 223 31.64 -4.26 -0.62
N THR A 224 30.86 -4.96 0.21
CA THR A 224 31.29 -6.18 0.92
C THR A 224 30.11 -7.14 1.02
N THR A 225 30.15 -8.22 0.24
CA THR A 225 29.23 -9.35 0.30
C THR A 225 29.37 -10.09 1.63
N VAL A 226 28.32 -10.15 2.46
CA VAL A 226 28.24 -11.14 3.55
C VAL A 226 26.83 -11.71 3.62
N SER A 227 26.73 -12.99 3.29
CA SER A 227 25.52 -13.82 3.32
C SER A 227 24.90 -13.86 4.71
N VAL A 228 23.62 -13.52 4.82
CA VAL A 228 22.80 -13.88 5.98
C VAL A 228 22.15 -15.24 5.68
N ASN A 229 22.61 -16.25 6.42
CA ASN A 229 22.19 -17.64 6.33
C ASN A 229 20.66 -17.81 6.35
N LYS A 230 20.13 -18.44 5.29
CA LYS A 230 18.93 -19.27 5.34
C LYS A 230 19.29 -20.55 6.08
N ASN A 231 18.63 -20.81 7.21
CA ASN A 231 18.60 -22.10 7.92
C ASN A 231 17.58 -21.92 9.07
N ILE A 232 16.50 -22.68 9.27
CA ILE A 232 16.24 -24.15 9.38
C ILE A 232 14.73 -24.30 9.81
N PRO A 233 14.01 -25.45 9.85
CA PRO A 233 14.07 -26.76 9.16
C PRO A 233 12.73 -27.22 8.50
N GLN A 234 12.84 -28.11 7.52
CA GLN A 234 11.85 -29.19 7.28
C GLN A 234 11.98 -30.26 8.37
N GLN A 235 10.85 -30.75 8.91
CA GLN A 235 10.80 -32.05 9.56
C GLN A 235 10.58 -33.14 8.51
N THR A 236 11.43 -34.14 8.63
CA THR A 236 11.54 -35.40 7.90
C THR A 236 10.40 -36.36 8.22
N THR A 237 9.82 -37.01 7.22
CA THR A 237 9.61 -38.47 7.25
C THR A 237 9.90 -39.04 5.88
N THR A 238 10.87 -39.94 5.87
CA THR A 238 11.44 -40.74 4.77
C THR A 238 10.53 -41.88 4.35
N THR A 239 10.46 -42.18 3.05
CA THR A 239 10.44 -43.56 2.48
C THR A 239 10.56 -43.52 0.94
N ASP A 240 11.78 -43.79 0.46
CA ASP A 240 12.20 -44.78 -0.54
C ASP A 240 11.59 -44.95 -1.98
N ILE A 241 12.53 -45.03 -2.94
CA ILE A 241 12.62 -45.66 -4.29
C ILE A 241 12.04 -44.93 -5.57
N PRO A 242 12.50 -45.22 -6.82
CA PRO A 242 13.48 -44.40 -7.58
C PRO A 242 13.08 -44.01 -9.04
N ILE A 243 13.83 -43.06 -9.62
CA ILE A 243 14.26 -42.87 -11.03
C ILE A 243 13.34 -43.39 -12.16
N ASN A 244 12.87 -42.49 -13.04
CA ASN A 244 13.21 -42.59 -14.47
C ASN A 244 13.13 -41.26 -15.24
N ASN A 245 14.17 -41.04 -16.05
CA ASN A 245 14.24 -40.03 -17.11
C ASN A 245 13.20 -40.32 -18.20
N THR A 246 12.68 -39.29 -18.87
CA THR A 246 12.59 -39.23 -20.35
C THR A 246 12.28 -37.79 -20.79
N ASN A 247 13.11 -37.31 -21.71
CA ASN A 247 13.00 -36.06 -22.44
C ASN A 247 11.67 -35.95 -23.21
N ASN A 248 11.11 -34.74 -23.32
CA ASN A 248 10.70 -34.21 -24.61
C ASN A 248 10.51 -32.69 -24.58
N ASN A 249 11.07 -32.06 -25.61
CA ASN A 249 10.97 -30.65 -25.97
C ASN A 249 9.52 -30.16 -26.07
N GLN A 250 9.25 -28.95 -25.59
CA GLN A 250 8.72 -27.86 -26.41
C GLN A 250 8.65 -26.53 -25.63
N ASN A 251 9.24 -25.49 -26.24
CA ASN A 251 8.90 -24.06 -26.21
C ASN A 251 8.37 -23.45 -24.90
N ASN A 252 9.18 -22.60 -24.27
CA ASN A 252 8.71 -21.74 -23.17
C ASN A 252 9.31 -20.33 -23.26
N GLU A 253 8.96 -19.61 -24.32
CA GLU A 253 8.92 -18.15 -24.31
C GLU A 253 7.48 -17.74 -24.01
N GLN A 254 7.19 -17.40 -22.75
CA GLN A 254 6.05 -16.60 -22.23
C GLN A 254 5.58 -17.11 -20.86
N GLN A 255 6.40 -16.91 -19.82
CA GLN A 255 5.90 -16.95 -18.44
C GLN A 255 6.48 -15.78 -17.66
N ASN A 256 5.86 -14.61 -17.80
CA ASN A 256 5.94 -13.55 -16.78
C ASN A 256 4.80 -12.51 -16.84
N ASN A 257 3.68 -12.79 -17.53
CA ASN A 257 2.58 -11.81 -17.65
C ASN A 257 1.17 -12.33 -17.36
N ILE A 258 1.04 -13.47 -16.67
CA ILE A 258 -0.26 -14.02 -16.26
C ILE A 258 -0.24 -14.32 -14.76
N ASN A 259 -0.27 -13.28 -13.91
CA ASN A 259 -0.48 -13.50 -12.47
C ASN A 259 -1.27 -12.37 -11.78
N LYS A 260 -2.04 -11.58 -12.55
CA LYS A 260 -3.01 -10.63 -11.98
C LYS A 260 -4.44 -10.76 -12.50
N ASN A 261 -4.72 -11.62 -13.49
CA ASN A 261 -6.05 -11.75 -14.09
C ASN A 261 -6.63 -13.18 -14.09
N THR A 262 -5.86 -14.22 -13.78
CA THR A 262 -6.34 -15.61 -13.72
C THR A 262 -7.05 -15.96 -12.40
N GLU A 263 -6.93 -15.11 -11.37
CA GLU A 263 -7.57 -15.38 -10.08
C GLU A 263 -9.11 -15.37 -10.15
N ASP A 264 -9.72 -14.71 -11.15
CA ASP A 264 -11.18 -14.62 -11.34
C ASP A 264 -11.69 -15.46 -12.53
N GLU A 265 -10.85 -16.31 -13.13
CA GLU A 265 -11.28 -17.25 -14.17
C GLU A 265 -12.00 -18.45 -13.53
N TRP A 266 -13.28 -18.60 -13.84
CA TRP A 266 -14.11 -19.72 -13.38
C TRP A 266 -14.28 -20.68 -14.55
N ASN A 267 -13.76 -21.90 -14.41
CA ASN A 267 -14.06 -22.96 -15.36
C ASN A 267 -15.46 -23.56 -15.08
N ALA A 268 -15.97 -24.36 -16.03
CA ALA A 268 -17.32 -24.93 -15.93
C ALA A 268 -17.48 -25.86 -14.72
N GLU A 269 -16.45 -26.62 -14.36
CA GLU A 269 -16.50 -27.55 -13.23
C GLU A 269 -16.53 -26.82 -11.88
N GLN A 270 -15.70 -25.80 -11.71
CA GLN A 270 -15.70 -24.93 -10.51
C GLN A 270 -17.05 -24.21 -10.35
N GLN A 271 -17.63 -23.73 -11.45
CA GLN A 271 -18.95 -23.10 -11.42
C GLN A 271 -20.03 -24.10 -10.98
N ARG A 272 -19.99 -25.34 -11.49
CA ARG A 272 -20.91 -26.42 -11.11
C ARG A 272 -20.76 -26.80 -9.64
N GLN A 273 -19.53 -26.99 -9.15
CA GLN A 273 -19.23 -27.26 -7.75
C GLN A 273 -19.77 -26.15 -6.84
N PHE A 274 -19.57 -24.89 -7.23
CA PHE A 274 -20.03 -23.73 -6.49
C PHE A 274 -21.55 -23.64 -6.41
N GLU A 275 -22.25 -23.87 -7.52
CA GLU A 275 -23.72 -23.90 -7.54
C GLU A 275 -24.29 -25.06 -6.72
N LYS A 276 -23.65 -26.23 -6.76
CA LYS A 276 -24.01 -27.38 -5.92
C LYS A 276 -23.85 -27.03 -4.44
N ALA A 277 -22.69 -26.50 -4.05
CA ALA A 277 -22.41 -26.10 -2.68
C ALA A 277 -23.37 -24.99 -2.18
N LEU A 278 -23.76 -24.04 -3.05
CA LEU A 278 -24.73 -23.00 -2.72
C LEU A 278 -26.13 -23.55 -2.39
N LYS A 279 -26.51 -24.69 -3.00
CA LYS A 279 -27.80 -25.38 -2.77
C LYS A 279 -27.76 -26.26 -1.52
N GLU A 280 -26.66 -26.96 -1.28
CA GLU A 280 -26.52 -27.90 -0.15
C GLU A 280 -26.32 -27.18 1.18
N ILE A 281 -25.56 -26.09 1.17
CA ILE A 281 -25.30 -25.30 2.37
C ILE A 281 -26.38 -24.22 2.46
N PRO A 282 -27.11 -24.05 3.58
CA PRO A 282 -28.16 -23.03 3.73
C PRO A 282 -27.59 -21.65 4.12
N SER A 283 -28.35 -20.57 3.90
CA SER A 283 -27.88 -19.19 4.16
C SER A 283 -27.70 -18.90 5.66
N SER A 284 -28.33 -19.70 6.52
CA SER A 284 -28.29 -19.57 7.99
C SER A 284 -27.03 -20.17 8.61
N ASP A 285 -26.18 -20.85 7.84
CA ASP A 285 -24.93 -21.43 8.34
C ASP A 285 -23.86 -20.34 8.52
N ALA A 286 -23.35 -20.18 9.75
CA ALA A 286 -22.32 -19.21 10.10
C ALA A 286 -20.99 -19.45 9.34
N GLU A 287 -20.70 -20.71 9.00
CA GLU A 287 -19.49 -21.14 8.28
C GLU A 287 -19.77 -21.39 6.79
N ARG A 288 -20.92 -20.93 6.29
CA ARG A 288 -21.37 -21.16 4.91
C ARG A 288 -20.25 -21.00 3.89
N TRP A 289 -19.55 -19.88 3.95
CA TRP A 289 -18.55 -19.52 2.94
C TRP A 289 -17.26 -20.33 3.05
N ASP A 290 -16.91 -20.80 4.24
CA ASP A 290 -15.75 -21.66 4.45
C ASP A 290 -16.03 -23.06 3.88
N LYS A 291 -17.23 -23.59 4.12
CA LYS A 291 -17.69 -24.88 3.55
C LYS A 291 -17.84 -24.82 2.03
N ILE A 292 -18.37 -23.70 1.48
CA ILE A 292 -18.45 -23.51 0.02
C ILE A 292 -17.04 -23.47 -0.59
N ALA A 293 -16.08 -22.79 0.04
CA ALA A 293 -14.72 -22.73 -0.49
C ALA A 293 -14.04 -24.11 -0.46
N ALA A 294 -14.26 -24.89 0.59
CA ALA A 294 -13.75 -26.26 0.69
C ALA A 294 -14.34 -27.20 -0.38
N ALA A 295 -15.52 -26.89 -0.91
CA ALA A 295 -16.19 -27.68 -1.94
C ALA A 295 -15.86 -27.25 -3.38
N VAL A 296 -15.06 -26.19 -3.59
CA VAL A 296 -14.72 -25.66 -4.92
C VAL A 296 -13.20 -25.68 -5.10
N ASP A 297 -12.73 -26.54 -6.01
CA ASP A 297 -11.31 -26.78 -6.18
C ASP A 297 -10.57 -25.53 -6.69
N GLY A 298 -9.53 -25.13 -5.95
CA GLY A 298 -8.69 -23.99 -6.30
C GLY A 298 -9.34 -22.62 -6.12
N LYS A 299 -10.49 -22.52 -5.42
CA LYS A 299 -11.13 -21.23 -5.09
C LYS A 299 -11.18 -20.99 -3.60
N THR A 300 -10.88 -19.75 -3.23
CA THR A 300 -10.89 -19.26 -1.84
C THR A 300 -12.27 -18.73 -1.45
N LYS A 301 -12.53 -18.66 -0.14
CA LYS A 301 -13.71 -18.01 0.46
C LYS A 301 -14.03 -16.66 -0.18
N LYS A 302 -13.02 -15.82 -0.38
CA LYS A 302 -13.15 -14.48 -0.94
C LYS A 302 -13.61 -14.50 -2.40
N GLN A 303 -13.11 -15.44 -3.20
CA GLN A 303 -13.51 -15.63 -4.60
C GLN A 303 -14.94 -16.15 -4.70
N CYS A 304 -15.32 -17.12 -3.88
CA CYS A 304 -16.69 -17.65 -3.79
C CYS A 304 -17.70 -16.54 -3.44
N VAL A 305 -17.41 -15.70 -2.44
CA VAL A 305 -18.25 -14.55 -2.05
C VAL A 305 -18.35 -13.53 -3.19
N ARG A 306 -17.25 -13.20 -3.86
CA ARG A 306 -17.24 -12.25 -4.98
C ARG A 306 -18.10 -12.76 -6.13
N ARG A 307 -17.93 -14.04 -6.50
CA ARG A 307 -18.71 -14.69 -7.56
C ARG A 307 -20.20 -14.69 -7.25
N TYR A 308 -20.58 -15.01 -6.01
CA TYR A 308 -21.97 -14.93 -5.56
C TYR A 308 -22.57 -13.54 -5.76
N LYS A 309 -21.86 -12.49 -5.33
CA LYS A 309 -22.33 -11.10 -5.48
C LYS A 309 -22.57 -10.73 -6.94
N LYS A 310 -21.65 -11.11 -7.83
CA LYS A 310 -21.79 -10.89 -9.29
C LYS A 310 -23.03 -11.58 -9.85
N LEU A 311 -23.27 -12.84 -9.48
CA LEU A 311 -24.46 -13.58 -9.93
C LEU A 311 -25.76 -12.98 -9.36
N ALA A 312 -25.77 -12.59 -8.08
CA ALA A 312 -26.92 -11.95 -7.46
C ALA A 312 -27.27 -10.60 -8.12
N GLU A 313 -26.25 -9.82 -8.49
CA GLU A 313 -26.43 -8.57 -9.24
C GLU A 313 -26.98 -8.83 -10.64
N MET A 314 -26.45 -9.81 -11.37
CA MET A 314 -26.98 -10.22 -12.68
C MET A 314 -28.45 -10.66 -12.60
N VAL A 315 -28.83 -11.47 -11.60
CA VAL A 315 -30.22 -11.90 -11.39
C VAL A 315 -31.11 -10.72 -11.02
N LYS A 316 -30.63 -9.79 -10.18
CA LYS A 316 -31.38 -8.58 -9.83
C LYS A 316 -31.61 -7.70 -11.05
N ASN A 317 -30.59 -7.48 -11.87
CA ASN A 317 -30.67 -6.67 -13.08
C ASN A 317 -31.61 -7.30 -14.11
N ALA A 318 -31.50 -8.61 -14.34
CA ALA A 318 -32.42 -9.34 -15.22
C ALA A 318 -33.88 -9.27 -14.74
N LYS A 319 -34.13 -9.31 -13.42
CA LYS A 319 -35.48 -9.14 -12.86
C LYS A 319 -36.01 -7.71 -13.03
N THR A 320 -35.16 -6.69 -12.89
CA THR A 320 -35.57 -5.30 -13.11
C THR A 320 -35.80 -4.97 -14.57
N GLU A 321 -35.08 -5.61 -15.49
CA GLU A 321 -35.28 -5.49 -16.93
C GLU A 321 -36.56 -6.20 -17.38
N ALA A 322 -36.86 -7.38 -16.83
CA ALA A 322 -38.11 -8.09 -17.11
C ALA A 322 -39.37 -7.45 -16.51
N ALA A 323 -39.22 -6.48 -15.60
CA ALA A 323 -40.32 -5.76 -14.94
C ALA A 323 -40.57 -4.36 -15.55
N LYS A 324 -39.82 -3.96 -16.57
CA LYS A 324 -40.06 -2.78 -17.40
C LYS A 324 -40.81 -3.16 -18.66
#